data_AF-A0A376CJ58-F1
#
_entry.id   AF-A0A376CJ58-F1
#
_cell.length_a   1.000
_cell.length_b   1.000
_cell.length_c   1.000
_cell.angle_alpha   90.00
_cell.angle_beta   90.00
_cell.angle_gamma   90.00
#
_symmetry.space_group_name_H-M   'P 1'
#
loop_
_entity.id
_entity.type
_entity.pdbx_description
1 polymer ?
#
loop_
_entity_poly.entity_id
_entity_poly.type
_entity_poly.pdbx_seq_one_letter_code
_entity_poly.pdbx_strand_id
1 'polypeptide(L)'
;MTFPIHSYREALSTMADGTIKQINPFSGTQVWTVPGRGNRPLSKPKHDAQPLGPEDFTHSCAFCSGNPLQTPPEKSRMVRGSDGDWHILRGLLPDEMEQADAAFRRVPNLFEIVSYDYWVENYQYEMASDTAFQMQRYISDERGRQHVIDIVRTRLNASGNGQGDEMTDEELLAKAPTYFAGGHDVIVSSRHYIDGATDDSQLASSGTMTPDEHYGFTAFTIDAMRDLYENNRYAPYVVVFQNWLSAAGASFDHLHKQLVAIDERGVQTDMEIQKLRTNPNMYNEWAVNYASYHNLVIAENDYAILIAGIGHRYPTLGLYSKSAVPEPWLQAPEEVRGMSDLLHAAHAATGPDIACNEEWHHKPVDLDMPMPWRINLKWRVSTLAGFEGGTKVYVNTISPFDLRDRVVSSMYKLRDEGKIESSIRIATECSAATNVLRYNPMLHLTQ
;
A
#
# COMPACT_ATOMS: atom_id res chain seq x y z
N MET A 1 17.46 19.51 -19.47
CA MET A 1 17.16 18.75 -20.70
C MET A 1 15.66 18.56 -20.77
N THR A 2 14.99 19.16 -21.75
CA THR A 2 13.55 18.92 -22.00
C THR A 2 13.40 17.53 -22.61
N PHE A 3 12.93 16.56 -21.81
CA PHE A 3 12.48 15.28 -22.35
C PHE A 3 11.34 15.54 -23.35
N PRO A 4 11.32 14.90 -24.52
CA PRO A 4 10.18 15.03 -25.42
C PRO A 4 8.93 14.55 -24.69
N ILE A 5 7.91 15.41 -24.61
CA ILE A 5 6.59 15.01 -24.11
C ILE A 5 6.05 14.02 -25.14
N HIS A 6 6.10 12.72 -24.81
CA HIS A 6 5.40 11.72 -25.61
C HIS A 6 3.91 12.07 -25.63
N SER A 7 3.33 12.17 -26.82
CA SER A 7 1.90 12.43 -26.96
C SER A 7 1.13 11.31 -26.29
N TYR A 8 0.32 11.63 -25.27
CA TYR A 8 -0.52 10.64 -24.59
C TYR A 8 -1.48 9.95 -25.58
N ARG A 9 -1.80 10.58 -26.71
CA ARG A 9 -2.66 10.00 -27.78
C ARG A 9 -2.03 8.78 -28.47
N GLU A 10 -0.72 8.62 -28.38
CA GLU A 10 0.02 7.50 -28.97
C GLU A 10 0.58 6.54 -27.89
N ALA A 11 0.03 6.61 -26.67
CA ALA A 11 0.53 5.85 -25.53
C ALA A 11 0.32 4.33 -25.65
N LEU A 12 -0.54 3.87 -26.57
CA LEU A 12 -0.76 2.46 -26.87
C LEU A 12 -0.91 2.27 -28.39
N SER A 13 -0.16 1.32 -28.95
CA SER A 13 -0.24 0.95 -30.37
C SER A 13 -0.16 -0.56 -30.56
N THR A 14 -0.95 -1.08 -31.50
CA THR A 14 -0.93 -2.49 -31.88
C THR A 14 -0.24 -2.62 -33.24
N MET A 15 0.84 -3.38 -33.27
CA MET A 15 1.62 -3.65 -34.47
C MET A 15 0.93 -4.71 -35.35
N ALA A 16 1.33 -4.81 -36.62
CA ALA A 16 0.74 -5.75 -37.58
C ALA A 16 0.90 -7.23 -37.17
N ASP A 17 1.93 -7.56 -36.38
CA ASP A 17 2.17 -8.91 -35.85
C ASP A 17 1.38 -9.20 -34.56
N GLY A 18 0.59 -8.23 -34.07
CA GLY A 18 -0.15 -8.31 -32.81
C GLY A 18 0.62 -7.84 -31.58
N THR A 19 1.88 -7.40 -31.71
CA THR A 19 2.64 -6.82 -30.60
C THR A 19 1.99 -5.52 -30.13
N ILE A 20 1.70 -5.40 -28.84
CA ILE A 20 1.18 -4.17 -28.24
C ILE A 20 2.36 -3.40 -27.63
N LYS A 21 2.58 -2.17 -28.08
CA LYS A 21 3.59 -1.26 -27.54
C LYS A 21 2.92 -0.17 -26.73
N GLN A 22 3.46 0.10 -25.55
CA GLN A 22 2.94 1.04 -24.59
C GLN A 22 4.03 2.02 -24.16
N ILE A 23 3.65 3.26 -23.93
CA ILE A 23 4.49 4.28 -23.30
C ILE A 23 3.70 4.87 -22.14
N ASN A 24 4.25 4.83 -20.93
CA ASN A 24 3.60 5.47 -19.79
C ASN A 24 3.73 6.99 -19.90
N PRO A 25 2.62 7.75 -19.96
CA PRO A 25 2.69 9.19 -20.19
C PRO A 25 3.34 9.95 -19.02
N PHE A 26 3.25 9.41 -17.80
CA PHE A 26 3.84 10.01 -16.59
C PHE A 26 5.35 9.79 -16.49
N SER A 27 5.83 8.57 -16.78
CA SER A 27 7.25 8.21 -16.58
C SER A 27 8.07 8.08 -17.87
N GLY A 28 7.44 7.98 -19.04
CA GLY A 28 8.10 7.63 -20.29
C GLY A 28 8.51 6.16 -20.40
N THR A 29 8.15 5.32 -19.42
CA THR A 29 8.47 3.88 -19.41
C THR A 29 7.88 3.20 -20.65
N GLN A 30 8.71 2.46 -21.38
CA GLN A 30 8.30 1.71 -22.57
C GLN A 30 8.05 0.24 -22.22
N VAL A 31 6.94 -0.31 -22.70
CA VAL A 31 6.52 -1.68 -22.39
C VAL A 31 5.92 -2.36 -23.60
N TRP A 32 6.33 -3.59 -23.87
CA TRP A 32 5.83 -4.40 -24.98
C TRP A 32 5.12 -5.64 -24.46
N THR A 33 3.99 -5.98 -25.08
CA THR A 33 3.31 -7.27 -24.92
C THR A 33 3.41 -8.00 -26.25
N VAL A 34 4.17 -9.08 -26.30
CA VAL A 34 4.46 -9.84 -27.53
C VAL A 34 3.59 -11.10 -27.58
N PRO A 35 2.91 -11.38 -28.71
CA PRO A 35 2.11 -12.59 -28.88
C PRO A 35 2.89 -13.88 -28.57
N GLY A 36 2.21 -14.88 -28.00
CA GLY A 36 2.80 -16.17 -27.64
C GLY A 36 3.59 -16.19 -26.33
N ARG A 37 3.82 -15.04 -25.67
CA ARG A 37 4.47 -15.00 -24.34
C ARG A 37 3.50 -15.11 -23.15
N GLY A 38 2.19 -15.10 -23.41
CA GLY A 38 1.13 -15.07 -22.39
C GLY A 38 0.79 -16.39 -21.69
N ASN A 39 1.32 -17.54 -22.15
CA ASN A 39 0.90 -18.86 -21.65
C ASN A 39 1.52 -19.29 -20.31
N ARG A 40 2.24 -18.39 -19.61
CA ARG A 40 2.84 -18.71 -18.31
C ARG A 40 1.79 -18.57 -17.20
N PRO A 41 1.68 -19.53 -16.26
CA PRO A 41 0.85 -19.37 -15.07
C PRO A 41 1.20 -18.08 -14.31
N LEU A 42 0.18 -17.34 -13.86
CA LEU A 42 0.36 -16.09 -13.12
C LEU A 42 0.77 -16.33 -11.67
N SER A 43 0.29 -17.42 -11.09
CA SER A 43 0.65 -17.91 -9.77
C SER A 43 1.50 -19.18 -9.88
N LYS A 44 2.30 -19.42 -8.85
CA LYS A 44 2.96 -20.71 -8.62
C LYS A 44 2.30 -21.32 -7.38
N PRO A 45 1.50 -22.38 -7.51
CA PRO A 45 0.92 -23.05 -6.36
C PRO A 45 2.03 -23.48 -5.38
N LYS A 46 1.77 -23.39 -4.07
CA LYS A 46 2.61 -24.05 -3.07
C LYS A 46 2.54 -25.56 -3.33
N HIS A 47 3.65 -26.16 -3.73
CA HIS A 47 3.67 -27.59 -4.10
C HIS A 47 3.63 -28.54 -2.89
N ASP A 48 3.92 -28.05 -1.67
CA ASP A 48 4.07 -28.86 -0.44
C ASP A 48 3.36 -28.21 0.76
N ALA A 49 2.08 -27.84 0.60
CA ALA A 49 1.30 -27.25 1.68
C ALA A 49 1.20 -28.20 2.88
N GLN A 50 1.41 -27.66 4.09
CA GLN A 50 1.37 -28.42 5.34
C GLN A 50 0.05 -28.18 6.06
N PRO A 51 -0.54 -29.22 6.71
CA PRO A 51 -1.77 -29.05 7.46
C PRO A 51 -1.56 -28.09 8.64
N LEU A 52 -2.53 -27.22 8.88
CA LEU A 52 -2.50 -26.27 10.00
C LEU A 52 -3.08 -26.89 11.28
N GLY A 53 -2.44 -26.63 12.40
CA GLY A 53 -2.97 -26.84 13.74
C GLY A 53 -3.62 -25.58 14.31
N PRO A 54 -4.33 -25.68 15.45
CA PRO A 54 -4.98 -24.51 16.07
C PRO A 54 -4.03 -23.37 16.44
N GLU A 55 -2.80 -23.68 16.88
CA GLU A 55 -1.80 -22.68 17.27
C GLU A 55 -1.24 -21.88 16.08
N ASP A 56 -1.29 -22.43 14.86
CA ASP A 56 -0.75 -21.75 13.68
C ASP A 56 -1.53 -20.46 13.36
N PHE A 57 -2.83 -20.44 13.65
CA PHE A 57 -3.68 -19.26 13.43
C PHE A 57 -3.25 -18.04 14.26
N THR A 58 -2.56 -18.25 15.38
CA THR A 58 -2.20 -17.19 16.34
C THR A 58 -0.70 -17.07 16.60
N HIS A 59 0.12 -18.05 16.21
CA HIS A 59 1.55 -18.07 16.57
C HIS A 59 2.53 -18.40 15.43
N SER A 60 2.09 -18.58 14.16
CA SER A 60 3.00 -18.93 13.05
C SER A 60 4.11 -17.92 12.76
N CYS A 61 3.95 -16.65 13.10
CA CYS A 61 5.02 -15.65 12.97
C CYS A 61 4.90 -14.52 14.01
N ALA A 62 5.89 -13.63 14.02
CA ALA A 62 5.93 -12.47 14.92
C ALA A 62 4.74 -11.51 14.75
N PHE A 63 4.12 -11.49 13.57
CA PHE A 63 2.96 -10.64 13.26
C PHE A 63 1.62 -11.25 13.66
N CYS A 64 1.58 -12.52 14.06
CA CYS A 64 0.33 -13.14 14.51
C CYS A 64 -0.16 -12.53 15.84
N SER A 65 -1.46 -12.65 16.08
CA SER A 65 -2.16 -12.05 17.23
C SER A 65 -1.68 -12.57 18.59
N GLY A 66 -1.17 -13.81 18.65
CA GLY A 66 -0.61 -14.41 19.86
C GLY A 66 0.81 -13.94 20.20
N ASN A 67 1.47 -13.18 19.32
CA ASN A 67 2.85 -12.72 19.50
C ASN A 67 3.00 -11.19 19.55
N PRO A 68 2.16 -10.42 20.29
CA PRO A 68 2.19 -8.96 20.24
C PRO A 68 3.50 -8.32 20.73
N LEU A 69 4.26 -9.04 21.56
CA LEU A 69 5.56 -8.58 22.08
C LEU A 69 6.76 -9.12 21.27
N GLN A 70 6.52 -9.73 20.10
CA GLN A 70 7.59 -10.07 19.14
C GLN A 70 7.80 -8.97 18.08
N THR A 71 6.96 -7.94 18.09
CA THR A 71 7.10 -6.73 17.28
C THR A 71 7.45 -5.54 18.15
N PRO A 72 8.09 -4.47 17.64
CA PRO A 72 8.34 -3.28 18.44
C PRO A 72 7.08 -2.72 19.13
N PRO A 73 7.23 -1.97 20.24
CA PRO A 73 6.10 -1.40 20.98
C PRO A 73 5.03 -0.79 20.08
N GLU A 74 3.82 -1.30 20.20
CA GLU A 74 2.71 -0.89 19.36
C GLU A 74 2.36 0.59 19.62
N LYS A 75 2.35 1.40 18.55
CA LYS A 75 1.96 2.82 18.61
C LYS A 75 0.45 2.96 18.78
N SER A 76 -0.29 2.12 18.07
CA SER A 76 -1.75 2.08 18.12
C SER A 76 -2.30 0.78 17.57
N ARG A 77 -3.55 0.46 17.90
CA ARG A 77 -4.33 -0.60 17.27
C ARG A 77 -5.69 -0.08 16.87
N MET A 78 -6.26 -0.76 15.89
CA MET A 78 -7.66 -0.61 15.57
C MET A 78 -8.46 -1.81 16.06
N VAL A 79 -9.55 -1.52 16.76
CA VAL A 79 -10.46 -2.49 17.36
C VAL A 79 -11.87 -2.29 16.83
N ARG A 80 -12.69 -3.33 16.95
CA ARG A 80 -14.13 -3.22 16.74
C ARG A 80 -14.80 -2.90 18.07
N GLY A 81 -15.50 -1.77 18.12
CA GLY A 81 -16.26 -1.36 19.31
C GLY A 81 -17.51 -2.21 19.52
N SER A 82 -18.09 -2.13 20.71
CA SER A 82 -19.38 -2.77 21.01
C SER A 82 -20.56 -2.18 20.22
N ASP A 83 -20.39 -0.95 19.74
CA ASP A 83 -21.29 -0.26 18.81
C ASP A 83 -21.21 -0.82 17.38
N GLY A 84 -20.19 -1.64 17.10
CA GLY A 84 -19.92 -2.16 15.77
C GLY A 84 -19.18 -1.17 14.88
N ASP A 85 -18.58 -0.11 15.44
CA ASP A 85 -17.75 0.83 14.69
C ASP A 85 -16.25 0.57 14.90
N TRP A 86 -15.43 1.18 14.06
CA TRP A 86 -13.97 1.12 14.13
C TRP A 86 -13.44 2.18 15.11
N HIS A 87 -12.62 1.76 16.07
CA HIS A 87 -11.99 2.65 17.05
C HIS A 87 -10.48 2.46 17.09
N ILE A 88 -9.73 3.55 17.20
CA ILE A 88 -8.28 3.52 17.34
C ILE A 88 -7.90 3.75 18.80
N LEU A 89 -7.16 2.80 19.37
CA LEU A 89 -6.55 2.91 20.69
C LEU A 89 -5.05 3.17 20.52
N ARG A 90 -4.48 4.11 21.28
CA ARG A 90 -3.06 4.52 21.17
C ARG A 90 -2.32 4.30 22.48
N GLY A 91 -1.02 3.99 22.38
CA GLY A 91 -0.10 3.98 23.53
C GLY A 91 -0.47 3.00 24.64
N LEU A 92 -1.02 1.84 24.29
CA LEU A 92 -1.39 0.80 25.26
C LEU A 92 -0.14 0.14 25.87
N LEU A 93 -0.22 -0.23 27.14
CA LEU A 93 0.74 -1.11 27.83
C LEU A 93 0.49 -2.58 27.47
N PRO A 94 1.45 -3.49 27.67
CA PRO A 94 1.27 -4.93 27.41
C PRO A 94 -0.01 -5.53 28.00
N ASP A 95 -0.34 -5.23 29.26
CA ASP A 95 -1.55 -5.76 29.92
C ASP A 95 -2.85 -5.18 29.32
N GLU A 96 -2.80 -3.94 28.83
CA GLU A 96 -3.94 -3.28 28.18
C GLU A 96 -4.16 -3.84 26.77
N MET A 97 -3.07 -4.22 26.09
CA MET A 97 -3.12 -4.90 24.80
C MET A 97 -3.82 -6.25 24.87
N GLU A 98 -3.71 -6.98 25.98
CA GLU A 98 -4.38 -8.28 26.16
C GLU A 98 -5.90 -8.15 26.35
N GLN A 99 -6.39 -6.95 26.67
CA GLN A 99 -7.81 -6.69 26.93
C GLN A 99 -8.58 -6.21 25.70
N ALA A 100 -7.90 -5.98 24.58
CA ALA A 100 -8.48 -5.35 23.40
C ALA A 100 -8.04 -6.05 22.12
N ASP A 101 -8.90 -6.89 21.54
CA ASP A 101 -8.60 -7.61 20.31
C ASP A 101 -8.39 -6.66 19.13
N ALA A 102 -7.15 -6.61 18.64
CA ALA A 102 -6.77 -5.78 17.51
C ALA A 102 -7.19 -6.45 16.20
N ALA A 103 -8.01 -5.77 15.40
CA ALA A 103 -8.19 -6.12 13.98
C ALA A 103 -6.95 -5.74 13.16
N PHE A 104 -6.33 -4.61 13.52
CA PHE A 104 -5.10 -4.12 12.93
C PHE A 104 -4.19 -3.51 13.99
N ARG A 105 -2.88 -3.62 13.81
CA ARG A 105 -1.87 -3.04 14.71
C ARG A 105 -0.91 -2.17 13.93
N ARG A 106 -0.54 -1.02 14.47
CA ARG A 106 0.53 -0.15 13.96
C ARG A 106 1.73 -0.31 14.87
N VAL A 107 2.78 -0.90 14.33
CA VAL A 107 4.04 -1.10 15.03
C VAL A 107 5.17 -0.41 14.25
N PRO A 108 6.21 0.09 14.92
CA PRO A 108 7.44 0.51 14.26
C PRO A 108 8.05 -0.64 13.46
N ASN A 109 8.69 -0.33 12.33
CA ASN A 109 9.50 -1.30 11.63
C ASN A 109 10.79 -1.57 12.42
N LEU A 110 11.16 -2.84 12.58
CA LEU A 110 12.37 -3.24 13.30
C LEU A 110 13.65 -2.76 12.58
N PHE A 111 13.61 -2.64 11.25
CA PHE A 111 14.71 -2.17 10.41
C PHE A 111 14.26 -0.95 9.61
N GLU A 112 14.36 0.23 10.25
CA GLU A 112 13.98 1.50 9.64
C GLU A 112 14.76 1.78 8.35
N ILE A 113 14.10 2.35 7.33
CA ILE A 113 14.76 2.84 6.11
C ILE A 113 15.41 4.20 6.40
N VAL A 114 14.64 5.08 7.05
CA VAL A 114 15.11 6.36 7.59
C VAL A 114 14.93 6.28 9.09
N SER A 115 16.03 6.16 9.83
CA SER A 115 15.99 5.94 11.28
C SER A 115 15.60 7.20 12.05
N TYR A 116 15.16 7.03 13.30
CA TYR A 116 15.02 8.17 14.21
C TYR A 116 16.33 8.99 14.35
N ASP A 117 17.47 8.31 14.49
CA ASP A 117 18.78 8.96 14.62
C ASP A 117 19.12 9.83 13.40
N TYR A 118 18.73 9.40 12.19
CA TYR A 118 18.88 10.21 10.98
C TYR A 118 18.19 11.57 11.13
N TRP A 119 16.97 11.61 11.64
CA TRP A 119 16.23 12.85 11.86
C TRP A 119 16.85 13.72 12.95
N VAL A 120 17.32 13.11 14.05
CA VAL A 120 17.99 13.84 15.13
C VAL A 120 19.28 14.47 14.65
N GLU A 121 20.15 13.69 14.00
CA GLU A 121 21.49 14.12 13.60
C GLU A 121 21.47 15.17 12.48
N ASN A 122 20.56 15.04 11.51
CA ASN A 122 20.53 15.91 10.33
C ASN A 122 19.58 17.10 10.47
N TYR A 123 18.50 16.95 11.25
CA TYR A 123 17.44 17.95 11.36
C TYR A 123 17.22 18.47 12.79
N GLN A 124 18.00 18.00 13.77
CA GLN A 124 17.76 18.32 15.19
C GLN A 124 16.31 18.02 15.58
N TYR A 125 15.78 16.91 15.05
CA TYR A 125 14.43 16.48 15.34
C TYR A 125 14.29 16.16 16.82
N GLU A 126 13.23 16.68 17.43
CA GLU A 126 12.86 16.41 18.80
C GLU A 126 11.52 15.66 18.82
N MET A 127 11.49 14.57 19.59
CA MET A 127 10.27 13.81 19.81
C MET A 127 9.17 14.69 20.42
N ALA A 128 7.96 14.62 19.85
CA ALA A 128 6.79 15.33 20.36
C ALA A 128 6.49 14.95 21.83
N SER A 129 5.96 15.90 22.62
CA SER A 129 5.72 15.71 24.06
C SER A 129 4.85 14.51 24.39
N ASP A 130 3.80 14.28 23.59
CA ASP A 130 2.86 13.19 23.81
C ASP A 130 3.53 11.85 23.52
N THR A 131 4.34 11.77 22.45
CA THR A 131 5.15 10.59 22.12
C THR A 131 6.19 10.31 23.21
N ALA A 132 6.83 11.35 23.75
CA ALA A 132 7.77 11.23 24.85
C ALA A 132 7.10 10.73 26.12
N PHE A 133 5.90 11.23 26.45
CA PHE A 133 5.10 10.75 27.56
C PHE A 133 4.74 9.26 27.39
N GLN A 134 4.29 8.85 26.19
CA GLN A 134 3.95 7.47 25.90
C GLN A 134 5.16 6.53 26.03
N MET A 135 6.32 6.94 25.52
CA MET A 135 7.57 6.20 25.69
C MET A 135 7.91 6.02 27.17
N GLN A 136 7.88 7.10 27.95
CA GLN A 136 8.19 7.04 29.38
C GLN A 136 7.20 6.18 30.15
N ARG A 137 5.91 6.27 29.84
CA ARG A 137 4.86 5.40 30.40
C ARG A 137 5.16 3.93 30.13
N TYR A 138 5.52 3.60 28.89
CA TYR A 138 5.80 2.22 28.47
C TYR A 138 7.06 1.64 29.14
N ILE A 139 8.12 2.43 29.24
CA ILE A 139 9.40 2.00 29.86
C ILE A 139 9.32 1.96 31.39
N SER A 140 8.41 2.72 32.00
CA SER A 140 8.17 2.69 33.45
C SER A 140 7.40 1.44 33.89
N ASP A 141 6.70 0.77 32.97
CA ASP A 141 6.05 -0.51 33.20
C ASP A 141 7.05 -1.67 33.14
N GLU A 142 6.93 -2.66 34.03
CA GLU A 142 7.90 -3.76 34.11
C GLU A 142 7.92 -4.62 32.82
N ARG A 143 6.74 -4.98 32.31
CA ARG A 143 6.60 -5.76 31.07
C ARG A 143 7.00 -4.94 29.86
N GLY A 144 6.61 -3.67 29.82
CA GLY A 144 6.95 -2.74 28.74
C GLY A 144 8.46 -2.49 28.64
N ARG A 145 9.13 -2.28 29.78
CA ARG A 145 10.60 -2.16 29.86
C ARG A 145 11.30 -3.40 29.30
N GLN A 146 10.88 -4.59 29.75
CA GLN A 146 11.48 -5.85 29.31
C GLN A 146 11.25 -6.05 27.80
N HIS A 147 10.06 -5.76 27.32
CA HIS A 147 9.74 -5.83 25.89
C HIS A 147 10.64 -4.95 25.04
N VAL A 148 10.87 -3.69 25.43
CA VAL A 148 11.79 -2.79 24.71
C VAL A 148 13.21 -3.37 24.67
N ILE A 149 13.71 -3.85 25.80
CA ILE A 149 15.04 -4.48 25.91
C ILE A 149 15.16 -5.66 24.93
N ASP A 150 14.17 -6.56 24.91
CA ASP A 150 14.18 -7.75 24.07
C ASP A 150 14.12 -7.39 22.58
N ILE A 151 13.33 -6.39 22.20
CA ILE A 151 13.25 -5.90 20.81
C ILE A 151 14.58 -5.27 20.37
N VAL A 152 15.20 -4.41 21.21
CA VAL A 152 16.52 -3.82 20.89
C VAL A 152 17.56 -4.94 20.72
N ARG A 153 17.59 -5.91 21.64
CA ARG A 153 18.52 -7.04 21.61
C ARG A 153 18.34 -7.89 20.34
N THR A 154 17.10 -8.28 20.03
CA THR A 154 16.78 -9.03 18.80
C THR A 154 17.25 -8.28 17.55
N ARG A 155 17.00 -6.96 17.46
CA ARG A 155 17.48 -6.14 16.34
C ARG A 155 19.01 -6.16 16.22
N LEU A 156 19.72 -5.91 17.31
CA LEU A 156 21.18 -5.84 17.31
C LEU A 156 21.84 -7.17 16.95
N ASN A 157 21.27 -8.28 17.42
CA ASN A 157 21.73 -9.62 17.11
C ASN A 157 21.46 -9.99 15.65
N ALA A 158 20.33 -9.55 15.07
CA ALA A 158 20.01 -9.75 13.66
C ALA A 158 20.87 -8.90 12.71
N SER A 159 21.30 -7.70 13.12
CA SER A 159 22.13 -6.79 12.31
C SER A 159 23.61 -7.19 12.19
N GLY A 160 24.01 -8.36 12.72
CA GLY A 160 25.35 -8.93 12.55
C GLY A 160 26.43 -8.35 13.45
N ASN A 161 26.11 -7.40 14.34
CA ASN A 161 27.07 -6.84 15.30
C ASN A 161 27.18 -7.68 16.59
N GLY A 162 26.22 -8.56 16.89
CA GLY A 162 26.26 -9.49 18.04
C GLY A 162 26.37 -8.84 19.44
N GLN A 163 26.35 -7.51 19.50
CA GLN A 163 26.56 -6.71 20.71
C GLN A 163 25.33 -6.64 21.62
N GLY A 164 24.16 -7.13 21.19
CA GLY A 164 22.92 -6.99 21.96
C GLY A 164 22.98 -7.69 23.32
N ASP A 165 23.71 -8.80 23.40
CA ASP A 165 23.87 -9.58 24.63
C ASP A 165 24.97 -9.04 25.55
N GLU A 166 25.85 -8.17 25.02
CA GLU A 166 26.95 -7.54 25.77
C GLU A 166 26.55 -6.19 26.39
N MET A 167 25.45 -5.60 25.92
CA MET A 167 24.95 -4.30 26.39
C MET A 167 24.13 -4.43 27.68
N THR A 168 24.27 -3.44 28.55
CA THR A 168 23.43 -3.29 29.74
C THR A 168 22.00 -2.88 29.38
N ASP A 169 21.05 -3.14 30.29
CA ASP A 169 19.66 -2.70 30.14
C ASP A 169 19.56 -1.17 29.90
N GLU A 170 20.40 -0.36 30.54
CA GLU A 170 20.43 1.09 30.37
C GLU A 170 20.84 1.49 28.94
N GLU A 171 21.88 0.86 28.40
CA GLU A 171 22.35 1.12 27.03
C GLU A 171 21.35 0.65 25.97
N LEU A 172 20.62 -0.44 26.24
CA LEU A 172 19.54 -0.92 25.37
C LEU A 172 18.35 0.05 25.42
N LEU A 173 17.92 0.47 26.61
CA LEU A 173 16.82 1.43 26.77
C LEU A 173 17.12 2.81 26.19
N ALA A 174 18.39 3.23 26.15
CA ALA A 174 18.79 4.46 25.46
C ALA A 174 18.44 4.45 23.95
N LYS A 175 18.21 3.27 23.35
CA LYS A 175 17.79 3.12 21.96
C LYS A 175 16.27 3.10 21.77
N ALA A 176 15.49 3.14 22.85
CA ALA A 176 14.03 3.13 22.79
C ALA A 176 13.40 4.20 21.88
N PRO A 177 13.92 5.46 21.79
CA PRO A 177 13.29 6.52 20.98
C PRO A 177 12.96 6.12 19.53
N THR A 178 13.81 5.28 18.92
CA THR A 178 13.63 4.72 17.56
C THR A 178 12.27 4.02 17.37
N TYR A 179 11.72 3.41 18.43
CA TYR A 179 10.46 2.66 18.37
C TYR A 179 9.24 3.48 18.79
N PHE A 180 9.42 4.73 19.21
CA PHE A 180 8.28 5.59 19.57
C PHE A 180 8.14 6.75 18.59
N ALA A 181 9.27 7.34 18.19
CA ALA A 181 9.32 8.50 17.29
C ALA A 181 9.94 8.21 15.92
N GLY A 182 10.21 6.93 15.61
CA GLY A 182 10.65 6.50 14.29
C GLY A 182 9.62 6.78 13.19
N GLY A 183 10.11 6.97 11.97
CA GLY A 183 9.33 7.37 10.80
C GLY A 183 8.93 6.21 9.88
N HIS A 184 9.35 4.98 10.20
CA HIS A 184 9.03 3.78 9.44
C HIS A 184 8.09 2.87 10.26
N ASP A 185 6.83 2.77 9.84
CA ASP A 185 5.80 1.99 10.51
C ASP A 185 5.26 0.85 9.64
N VAL A 186 4.67 -0.14 10.30
CA VAL A 186 4.02 -1.31 9.71
C VAL A 186 2.60 -1.42 10.24
N ILE A 187 1.62 -1.53 9.33
CA ILE A 187 0.23 -1.84 9.68
C ILE A 187 -0.01 -3.33 9.45
N VAL A 188 -0.19 -4.08 10.53
CA VAL A 188 -0.30 -5.54 10.55
C VAL A 188 -1.76 -5.94 10.72
N SER A 189 -2.26 -6.81 9.85
CA SER A 189 -3.59 -7.41 10.01
C SER A 189 -3.62 -8.49 11.08
N SER A 190 -4.78 -8.82 11.66
CA SER A 190 -4.86 -9.83 12.71
C SER A 190 -4.61 -11.26 12.21
N ARG A 191 -5.13 -11.61 11.03
CA ARG A 191 -5.13 -12.97 10.48
C ARG A 191 -3.91 -13.26 9.62
N HIS A 192 -3.26 -14.40 9.89
CA HIS A 192 -2.23 -14.97 9.01
C HIS A 192 -2.87 -15.79 7.88
N TYR A 193 -3.83 -16.64 8.24
CA TYR A 193 -4.57 -17.52 7.33
C TYR A 193 -6.05 -17.14 7.31
N ILE A 194 -6.75 -17.49 6.24
CA ILE A 194 -8.21 -17.29 6.18
C ILE A 194 -8.91 -18.15 7.25
N ASP A 195 -10.08 -17.70 7.70
CA ASP A 195 -10.88 -18.47 8.65
C ASP A 195 -11.23 -19.84 8.06
N GLY A 196 -10.94 -20.90 8.82
CA GLY A 196 -11.17 -22.28 8.37
C GLY A 196 -10.15 -22.83 7.38
N ALA A 197 -8.99 -22.18 7.22
CA ALA A 197 -7.86 -22.75 6.47
C ALA A 197 -7.50 -24.15 6.98
N THR A 198 -7.25 -25.08 6.06
CA THR A 198 -6.84 -26.46 6.37
C THR A 198 -5.33 -26.66 6.21
N ASP A 199 -4.67 -25.81 5.41
CA ASP A 199 -3.24 -25.85 5.17
C ASP A 199 -2.62 -24.45 5.03
N ASP A 200 -1.30 -24.40 5.11
CA ASP A 200 -0.49 -23.17 5.12
C ASP A 200 -0.41 -22.44 3.76
N SER A 201 -1.11 -22.90 2.73
CA SER A 201 -1.26 -22.18 1.46
C SER A 201 -2.42 -21.18 1.47
N GLN A 202 -3.35 -21.32 2.41
CA GLN A 202 -4.57 -20.52 2.48
C GLN A 202 -4.38 -19.22 3.28
N LEU A 203 -3.47 -18.37 2.81
CA LEU A 203 -3.11 -17.10 3.45
C LEU A 203 -4.27 -16.09 3.44
N ALA A 204 -4.39 -15.32 4.52
CA ALA A 204 -5.24 -14.14 4.58
C ALA A 204 -4.56 -12.97 3.86
N SER A 205 -5.15 -12.51 2.77
CA SER A 205 -4.68 -11.37 1.97
C SER A 205 -5.68 -10.21 2.01
N SER A 206 -5.27 -9.05 1.48
CA SER A 206 -6.13 -7.86 1.34
C SER A 206 -7.43 -8.17 0.59
N GLY A 207 -7.40 -9.12 -0.36
CA GLY A 207 -8.57 -9.54 -1.14
C GLY A 207 -9.47 -10.55 -0.45
N THR A 208 -9.02 -11.15 0.66
CA THR A 208 -9.81 -12.12 1.46
C THR A 208 -10.58 -11.47 2.61
N MET A 209 -10.29 -10.20 2.91
CA MET A 209 -11.06 -9.40 3.87
C MET A 209 -12.50 -9.22 3.40
N THR A 210 -13.39 -8.89 4.33
CA THR A 210 -14.68 -8.29 3.98
C THR A 210 -14.48 -6.82 3.54
N PRO A 211 -15.43 -6.22 2.79
CA PRO A 211 -15.35 -4.80 2.44
C PRO A 211 -15.19 -3.89 3.67
N ASP A 212 -15.84 -4.22 4.79
CA ASP A 212 -15.79 -3.43 6.02
C ASP A 212 -14.44 -3.56 6.76
N GLU A 213 -13.85 -4.74 6.82
CA GLU A 213 -12.48 -4.92 7.32
C GLU A 213 -11.45 -4.17 6.48
N HIS A 214 -11.63 -4.20 5.15
CA HIS A 214 -10.73 -3.49 4.24
C HIS A 214 -10.87 -1.96 4.38
N TYR A 215 -12.09 -1.45 4.62
CA TYR A 215 -12.31 -0.06 5.01
C TYR A 215 -11.55 0.29 6.26
N GLY A 216 -11.64 -0.54 7.30
CA GLY A 216 -10.84 -0.39 8.51
C GLY A 216 -9.34 -0.32 8.18
N PHE A 217 -8.80 -1.32 7.49
CA PHE A 217 -7.38 -1.37 7.13
C PHE A 217 -6.91 -0.10 6.40
N THR A 218 -7.75 0.44 5.51
CA THR A 218 -7.50 1.66 4.75
C THR A 218 -7.54 2.90 5.64
N ALA A 219 -8.58 3.06 6.45
CA ALA A 219 -8.76 4.20 7.35
C ALA A 219 -7.63 4.28 8.38
N PHE A 220 -7.20 3.14 8.94
CA PHE A 220 -6.10 3.08 9.89
C PHE A 220 -4.74 3.40 9.25
N THR A 221 -4.57 3.03 7.97
CA THR A 221 -3.38 3.44 7.19
C THR A 221 -3.35 4.95 6.96
N ILE A 222 -4.50 5.56 6.66
CA ILE A 222 -4.63 7.02 6.50
C ILE A 222 -4.37 7.75 7.82
N ASP A 223 -4.87 7.23 8.94
CA ASP A 223 -4.59 7.76 10.27
C ASP A 223 -3.09 7.74 10.59
N ALA A 224 -2.43 6.60 10.36
CA ALA A 224 -0.99 6.44 10.56
C ALA A 224 -0.18 7.42 9.70
N MET A 225 -0.59 7.59 8.44
CA MET A 225 0.02 8.53 7.51
C MET A 225 -0.09 9.97 7.99
N ARG A 226 -1.27 10.38 8.48
CA ARG A 226 -1.51 11.72 9.04
C ARG A 226 -0.63 11.95 10.26
N ASP A 227 -0.59 11.00 11.18
CA ASP A 227 0.21 11.06 12.40
C ASP A 227 1.71 11.20 12.10
N LEU A 228 2.23 10.54 11.05
CA LEU A 228 3.63 10.70 10.63
C LEU A 228 3.94 12.14 10.16
N TYR A 229 3.02 12.79 9.44
CA TYR A 229 3.20 14.19 9.04
C TYR A 229 3.09 15.16 10.23
N GLU A 230 2.12 14.94 11.11
CA GLU A 230 1.91 15.82 12.27
C GLU A 230 3.10 15.77 13.23
N ASN A 231 3.74 14.60 13.38
CA ASN A 231 4.88 14.44 14.27
C ASN A 231 6.25 14.76 13.64
N ASN A 232 6.40 14.69 12.31
CA ASN A 232 7.66 15.00 11.66
C ASN A 232 7.52 16.12 10.61
N ARG A 233 7.75 17.36 11.05
CA ARG A 233 7.70 18.56 10.20
C ARG A 233 8.70 18.55 9.02
N TYR A 234 9.75 17.73 9.10
CA TYR A 234 10.80 17.67 8.09
C TYR A 234 10.49 16.69 6.95
N ALA A 235 9.43 15.90 7.09
CA ALA A 235 9.00 14.96 6.05
C ALA A 235 8.00 15.64 5.08
N PRO A 236 8.41 16.05 3.87
CA PRO A 236 7.47 16.51 2.84
C PRO A 236 6.62 15.36 2.27
N TYR A 237 7.01 14.10 2.52
CA TYR A 237 6.33 12.94 1.96
C TYR A 237 6.39 11.71 2.89
N VAL A 238 5.28 10.96 2.93
CA VAL A 238 5.12 9.66 3.58
C VAL A 238 4.76 8.66 2.50
N VAL A 239 5.66 7.71 2.26
CA VAL A 239 5.46 6.63 1.28
C VAL A 239 4.63 5.54 1.91
N VAL A 240 3.49 5.18 1.31
CA VAL A 240 2.65 4.05 1.75
C VAL A 240 2.68 2.94 0.71
N PHE A 241 2.99 1.72 1.12
CA PHE A 241 3.04 0.57 0.22
C PHE A 241 2.74 -0.78 0.90
N GLN A 242 2.41 -1.78 0.08
CA GLN A 242 2.28 -3.19 0.46
C GLN A 242 3.08 -4.05 -0.50
N ASN A 243 3.85 -4.99 0.02
CA ASN A 243 4.45 -6.06 -0.77
C ASN A 243 3.75 -7.36 -0.38
N TRP A 244 3.11 -8.02 -1.35
CA TRP A 244 2.40 -9.29 -1.13
C TRP A 244 3.13 -10.44 -1.83
N LEU A 245 3.52 -11.44 -1.04
CA LEU A 245 4.36 -12.59 -1.42
C LEU A 245 5.81 -12.24 -1.81
N SER A 246 6.70 -13.22 -1.68
CA SER A 246 8.14 -13.08 -1.89
C SER A 246 8.54 -12.55 -3.27
N ALA A 247 7.81 -12.90 -4.34
CA ALA A 247 8.09 -12.39 -5.68
C ALA A 247 7.85 -10.87 -5.83
N ALA A 248 7.08 -10.27 -4.92
CA ALA A 248 6.90 -8.82 -4.81
C ALA A 248 7.83 -8.17 -3.78
N GLY A 249 8.68 -8.95 -3.10
CA GLY A 249 9.61 -8.47 -2.08
C GLY A 249 9.07 -8.49 -0.66
N ALA A 250 8.00 -9.24 -0.38
CA ALA A 250 7.56 -9.48 0.99
C ALA A 250 8.56 -10.39 1.72
N SER A 251 8.94 -10.02 2.95
CA SER A 251 9.75 -10.86 3.85
C SER A 251 8.89 -11.76 4.75
N PHE A 252 7.64 -11.38 4.98
CA PHE A 252 6.65 -12.15 5.72
C PHE A 252 5.42 -12.39 4.83
N ASP A 253 4.87 -13.61 4.90
CA ASP A 253 3.61 -13.96 4.23
C ASP A 253 2.37 -13.42 4.98
N HIS A 254 2.57 -12.90 6.20
CA HIS A 254 1.52 -12.23 6.97
C HIS A 254 1.22 -10.85 6.38
N LEU A 255 -0.06 -10.57 6.09
CA LEU A 255 -0.46 -9.32 5.45
C LEU A 255 -0.15 -8.08 6.29
N HIS A 256 0.64 -7.18 5.71
CA HIS A 256 1.00 -5.90 6.31
C HIS A 256 1.24 -4.80 5.26
N LYS A 257 0.96 -3.54 5.62
CA LYS A 257 1.40 -2.34 4.88
C LYS A 257 2.58 -1.69 5.58
N GLN A 258 3.36 -0.91 4.85
CA GLN A 258 4.47 -0.12 5.37
C GLN A 258 4.25 1.36 5.05
N LEU A 259 4.63 2.22 5.99
CA LEU A 259 4.63 3.66 5.86
C LEU A 259 6.01 4.19 6.20
N VAL A 260 6.58 5.06 5.36
CA VAL A 260 7.92 5.61 5.56
C VAL A 260 7.89 7.11 5.36
N ALA A 261 8.11 7.87 6.43
CA ALA A 261 8.41 9.29 6.34
C ALA A 261 9.81 9.48 5.74
N ILE A 262 9.91 10.30 4.71
CA ILE A 262 11.15 10.62 4.00
C ILE A 262 11.28 12.13 3.83
N ASP A 263 12.51 12.63 3.79
CA ASP A 263 12.84 14.05 3.56
C ASP A 263 12.90 14.42 2.06
N GLU A 264 12.63 13.45 1.19
CA GLU A 264 12.58 13.62 -0.26
C GLU A 264 11.17 13.37 -0.83
N ARG A 265 10.89 13.88 -2.03
CA ARG A 265 9.66 13.53 -2.79
C ARG A 265 9.88 12.37 -3.76
N GLY A 266 11.14 12.12 -4.12
CA GLY A 266 11.56 11.14 -5.12
C GLY A 266 11.51 11.65 -6.56
N VAL A 267 12.47 11.20 -7.39
CA VAL A 267 12.69 11.66 -8.76
C VAL A 267 11.45 11.55 -9.65
N GLN A 268 10.68 10.46 -9.52
CA GLN A 268 9.48 10.27 -10.33
C GLN A 268 8.40 11.30 -9.99
N THR A 269 8.20 11.59 -8.70
CA THR A 269 7.27 12.61 -8.23
C THR A 269 7.67 13.98 -8.76
N ASP A 270 8.95 14.34 -8.71
CA ASP A 270 9.44 15.62 -9.24
C ASP A 270 9.21 15.76 -10.75
N MET A 271 9.44 14.69 -11.52
CA MET A 271 9.14 14.66 -12.95
C MET A 271 7.65 14.83 -13.24
N GLU A 272 6.78 14.18 -12.44
CA GLU A 272 5.33 14.32 -12.56
C GLU A 272 4.88 15.74 -12.20
N ILE A 273 5.45 16.37 -11.16
CA ILE A 273 5.15 17.75 -10.76
C ILE A 273 5.48 18.73 -11.90
N GLN A 274 6.62 18.58 -12.56
CA GLN A 274 7.00 19.43 -13.70
C GLN A 274 5.97 19.34 -14.84
N LYS A 275 5.48 18.13 -15.13
CA LYS A 275 4.43 17.92 -16.14
C LYS A 275 3.09 18.51 -15.69
N LEU A 276 2.73 18.33 -14.43
CA LEU A 276 1.49 18.83 -13.84
C LEU A 276 1.41 20.36 -13.87
N ARG A 277 2.53 21.07 -13.62
CA ARG A 277 2.60 22.53 -13.76
C ARG A 277 2.32 23.01 -15.19
N THR A 278 2.62 22.18 -16.19
CA THR A 278 2.36 22.50 -17.61
C THR A 278 0.95 22.10 -18.04
N ASN A 279 0.44 20.98 -17.51
CA ASN A 279 -0.91 20.49 -17.75
C ASN A 279 -1.58 20.09 -16.42
N PRO A 280 -2.30 21.02 -15.76
CA PRO A 280 -2.99 20.74 -14.50
C PRO A 280 -4.07 19.64 -14.59
N ASN A 281 -4.53 19.29 -15.79
CA ASN A 281 -5.52 18.24 -16.02
C ASN A 281 -4.91 16.90 -16.47
N MET A 282 -3.58 16.74 -16.40
CA MET A 282 -2.88 15.60 -17.01
C MET A 282 -3.36 14.22 -16.50
N TYR A 283 -3.79 14.11 -15.23
CA TYR A 283 -4.28 12.83 -14.70
C TYR A 283 -5.62 12.41 -15.31
N ASN A 284 -6.53 13.35 -15.57
CA ASN A 284 -7.73 13.06 -16.34
C ASN A 284 -7.34 12.69 -17.78
N GLU A 285 -6.57 13.54 -18.47
CA GLU A 285 -6.29 13.37 -19.89
C GLU A 285 -5.47 12.11 -20.21
N TRP A 286 -4.44 11.83 -19.43
CA TRP A 286 -3.45 10.80 -19.74
C TRP A 286 -3.73 9.46 -19.06
N ALA A 287 -4.57 9.43 -18.00
CA ALA A 287 -4.98 8.19 -17.35
C ALA A 287 -6.48 7.92 -17.57
N VAL A 288 -7.37 8.66 -16.91
CA VAL A 288 -8.78 8.23 -16.80
C VAL A 288 -9.57 8.42 -18.08
N ASN A 289 -9.50 9.59 -18.72
CA ASN A 289 -10.14 9.84 -20.00
C ASN A 289 -9.53 8.94 -21.08
N TYR A 290 -8.20 8.78 -21.08
CA TYR A 290 -7.53 7.85 -21.99
C TYR A 290 -8.07 6.42 -21.82
N ALA A 291 -8.15 5.93 -20.58
CA ALA A 291 -8.70 4.61 -20.31
C ALA A 291 -10.15 4.47 -20.78
N SER A 292 -10.97 5.51 -20.59
CA SER A 292 -12.34 5.54 -21.10
C SER A 292 -12.39 5.41 -22.63
N TYR A 293 -11.62 6.23 -23.36
CA TYR A 293 -11.60 6.21 -24.84
C TYR A 293 -11.07 4.91 -25.43
N HIS A 294 -10.24 4.18 -24.67
CA HIS A 294 -9.62 2.94 -25.10
C HIS A 294 -10.24 1.69 -24.46
N ASN A 295 -11.41 1.79 -23.82
CA ASN A 295 -12.10 0.68 -23.16
C ASN A 295 -11.26 -0.04 -22.09
N LEU A 296 -10.41 0.69 -21.35
CA LEU A 296 -9.54 0.17 -20.29
C LEU A 296 -10.09 0.41 -18.87
N VAL A 297 -11.26 1.05 -18.74
CA VAL A 297 -11.96 1.16 -17.45
C VAL A 297 -12.44 -0.23 -17.03
N ILE A 298 -12.18 -0.58 -15.77
CA ILE A 298 -12.52 -1.87 -15.16
C ILE A 298 -13.78 -1.72 -14.32
N ALA A 299 -13.79 -0.77 -13.40
CA ALA A 299 -14.89 -0.56 -12.47
C ALA A 299 -14.85 0.86 -11.88
N GLU A 300 -15.97 1.33 -11.36
CA GLU A 300 -16.05 2.58 -10.62
C GLU A 300 -17.17 2.57 -9.58
N ASN A 301 -17.08 3.50 -8.64
CA ASN A 301 -18.20 3.96 -7.84
C ASN A 301 -18.25 5.49 -7.89
N ASP A 302 -18.98 6.12 -6.98
CA ASP A 302 -19.17 7.57 -6.98
C ASP A 302 -17.90 8.33 -6.56
N TYR A 303 -16.99 7.65 -5.85
CA TYR A 303 -15.82 8.25 -5.23
C TYR A 303 -14.48 7.81 -5.83
N ALA A 304 -14.44 6.73 -6.61
CA ALA A 304 -13.21 6.19 -7.19
C ALA A 304 -13.42 5.53 -8.56
N ILE A 305 -12.34 5.39 -9.32
CA ILE A 305 -12.31 4.70 -10.61
C ILE A 305 -11.07 3.81 -10.74
N LEU A 306 -11.27 2.58 -11.22
CA LEU A 306 -10.26 1.57 -11.45
C LEU A 306 -10.07 1.34 -12.95
N ILE A 307 -8.83 1.42 -13.41
CA ILE A 307 -8.45 1.25 -14.81
C ILE A 307 -7.30 0.24 -14.97
N ALA A 308 -7.19 -0.38 -16.14
CA ALA A 308 -5.96 -1.05 -16.53
C ALA A 308 -4.92 0.01 -16.92
N GLY A 309 -3.85 0.12 -16.12
CA GLY A 309 -2.78 1.09 -16.34
C GLY A 309 -1.90 0.72 -17.53
N ILE A 310 -1.45 1.73 -18.27
CA ILE A 310 -0.60 1.55 -19.46
C ILE A 310 0.86 1.92 -19.21
N GLY A 311 1.77 1.20 -19.86
CA GLY A 311 3.21 1.47 -19.84
C GLY A 311 3.88 1.24 -18.48
N HIS A 312 3.23 0.53 -17.57
CA HIS A 312 3.85 0.14 -16.31
C HIS A 312 4.76 -1.08 -16.51
N ARG A 313 5.90 -1.10 -15.79
CA ARG A 313 6.90 -2.18 -15.85
C ARG A 313 6.32 -3.58 -15.63
N TYR A 314 5.19 -3.66 -14.94
CA TYR A 314 4.41 -4.85 -14.67
C TYR A 314 2.94 -4.59 -15.01
N PRO A 315 2.12 -5.61 -15.31
CA PRO A 315 0.67 -5.45 -15.40
C PRO A 315 0.14 -4.74 -14.15
N THR A 316 -0.59 -3.65 -14.32
CA THR A 316 -0.94 -2.73 -13.22
C THR A 316 -2.39 -2.32 -13.30
N LEU A 317 -3.10 -2.41 -12.18
CA LEU A 317 -4.39 -1.75 -11.98
C LEU A 317 -4.12 -0.37 -11.36
N GLY A 318 -4.65 0.67 -12.00
CA GLY A 318 -4.56 2.04 -11.50
C GLY A 318 -5.89 2.45 -10.89
N LEU A 319 -5.91 2.70 -9.58
CA LEU A 319 -7.06 3.18 -8.85
C LEU A 319 -6.89 4.67 -8.54
N TYR A 320 -7.91 5.48 -8.80
CA TYR A 320 -7.88 6.93 -8.58
C TYR A 320 -9.10 7.37 -7.78
N SER A 321 -8.90 8.14 -6.70
CA SER A 321 -9.99 8.85 -6.03
C SER A 321 -10.50 9.96 -6.94
N LYS A 322 -11.82 10.16 -6.96
CA LYS A 322 -12.53 11.22 -7.70
C LYS A 322 -12.73 12.49 -6.87
N SER A 323 -12.32 12.48 -5.60
CA SER A 323 -12.47 13.62 -4.69
C SER A 323 -11.83 14.89 -5.25
N ALA A 324 -12.35 16.05 -4.83
CA ALA A 324 -11.66 17.32 -5.02
C ALA A 324 -10.51 17.52 -4.02
N VAL A 325 -10.51 16.75 -2.93
CA VAL A 325 -9.52 16.81 -1.85
C VAL A 325 -8.37 15.84 -2.16
N PRO A 326 -7.14 16.31 -2.45
CA PRO A 326 -6.01 15.46 -2.80
C PRO A 326 -5.38 14.70 -1.64
N GLU A 327 -5.54 15.19 -0.41
CA GLU A 327 -4.99 14.58 0.80
C GLU A 327 -5.90 13.47 1.34
N PRO A 328 -5.46 12.19 1.38
CA PRO A 328 -6.29 11.09 1.85
C PRO A 328 -6.87 11.30 3.26
N TRP A 329 -6.11 11.96 4.14
CA TRP A 329 -6.50 12.23 5.53
C TRP A 329 -7.45 13.42 5.71
N LEU A 330 -7.79 14.12 4.63
CA LEU A 330 -8.80 15.18 4.63
C LEU A 330 -10.05 14.79 3.82
N GLN A 331 -10.05 13.65 3.14
CA GLN A 331 -11.23 13.13 2.43
C GLN A 331 -12.32 12.72 3.42
N ALA A 332 -13.57 12.87 3.02
CA ALA A 332 -14.71 12.48 3.84
C ALA A 332 -14.77 10.95 4.03
N PRO A 333 -15.39 10.46 5.12
CA PRO A 333 -15.49 9.02 5.38
C PRO A 333 -16.08 8.22 4.20
N GLU A 334 -17.07 8.77 3.50
CA GLU A 334 -17.70 8.12 2.34
C GLU A 334 -16.76 8.06 1.13
N GLU A 335 -15.90 9.06 0.95
CA GLU A 335 -14.88 9.08 -0.10
C GLU A 335 -13.81 8.01 0.17
N VAL A 336 -13.35 7.92 1.43
CA VAL A 336 -12.42 6.88 1.89
C VAL A 336 -13.05 5.50 1.73
N ARG A 337 -14.32 5.34 2.10
CA ARG A 337 -15.07 4.09 1.93
C ARG A 337 -15.14 3.68 0.47
N GLY A 338 -15.52 4.58 -0.43
CA GLY A 338 -15.59 4.29 -1.86
C GLY A 338 -14.22 3.95 -2.47
N MET A 339 -13.15 4.62 -2.05
CA MET A 339 -11.79 4.25 -2.46
C MET A 339 -11.42 2.84 -1.95
N SER A 340 -11.76 2.54 -0.70
CA SER A 340 -11.47 1.25 -0.08
C SER A 340 -12.24 0.09 -0.72
N ASP A 341 -13.53 0.24 -0.99
CA ASP A 341 -14.36 -0.78 -1.64
C ASP A 341 -13.80 -1.19 -3.01
N LEU A 342 -13.32 -0.20 -3.77
CA LEU A 342 -12.79 -0.45 -5.11
C LEU A 342 -11.36 -1.05 -5.07
N LEU A 343 -10.55 -0.67 -4.07
CA LEU A 343 -9.25 -1.29 -3.80
C LEU A 343 -9.41 -2.74 -3.33
N HIS A 344 -10.37 -2.99 -2.44
CA HIS A 344 -10.73 -4.33 -1.97
C HIS A 344 -11.13 -5.22 -3.13
N ALA A 345 -12.04 -4.74 -3.98
CA ALA A 345 -12.47 -5.47 -5.17
C ALA A 345 -11.30 -5.76 -6.12
N ALA A 346 -10.36 -4.82 -6.29
CA ALA A 346 -9.17 -5.03 -7.11
C ALA A 346 -8.25 -6.15 -6.55
N HIS A 347 -8.06 -6.19 -5.23
CA HIS A 347 -7.31 -7.26 -4.57
C HIS A 347 -8.04 -8.60 -4.62
N ALA A 348 -9.35 -8.61 -4.35
CA ALA A 348 -10.17 -9.82 -4.42
C ALA A 348 -10.15 -10.42 -5.83
N ALA A 349 -10.26 -9.57 -6.86
CA ALA A 349 -10.19 -9.99 -8.26
C ALA A 349 -8.78 -10.45 -8.70
N THR A 350 -7.73 -9.91 -8.06
CA THR A 350 -6.33 -10.34 -8.22
C THR A 350 -6.12 -11.73 -7.60
N GLY A 351 -6.69 -11.96 -6.42
CA GLY A 351 -6.57 -13.21 -5.67
C GLY A 351 -5.28 -13.30 -4.84
N PRO A 352 -5.27 -14.13 -3.78
CA PRO A 352 -4.16 -14.24 -2.84
C PRO A 352 -2.89 -14.86 -3.46
N ASP A 353 -3.00 -15.60 -4.56
CA ASP A 353 -1.86 -16.30 -5.16
C ASP A 353 -1.02 -15.46 -6.13
N ILE A 354 -1.48 -14.24 -6.45
CA ILE A 354 -0.75 -13.33 -7.33
C ILE A 354 0.07 -12.37 -6.48
N ALA A 355 1.39 -12.53 -6.54
CA ALA A 355 2.31 -11.61 -5.90
C ALA A 355 2.10 -10.19 -6.46
N CYS A 356 1.98 -9.19 -5.59
CA CYS A 356 1.72 -7.83 -6.03
C CYS A 356 2.34 -6.76 -5.12
N ASN A 357 2.59 -5.59 -5.72
CA ASN A 357 2.92 -4.37 -4.98
C ASN A 357 1.71 -3.43 -5.03
N GLU A 358 1.28 -2.92 -3.87
CA GLU A 358 0.35 -1.81 -3.76
C GLU A 358 1.16 -0.56 -3.44
N GLU A 359 1.07 0.48 -4.28
CA GLU A 359 1.85 1.71 -4.11
C GLU A 359 0.91 2.92 -4.10
N TRP A 360 0.92 3.67 -3.01
CA TRP A 360 0.09 4.87 -2.89
C TRP A 360 0.86 6.08 -3.38
N HIS A 361 0.17 6.92 -4.14
CA HIS A 361 0.64 8.24 -4.51
C HIS A 361 -0.42 9.25 -4.11
N HIS A 362 0.01 10.38 -3.58
CA HIS A 362 -0.85 11.49 -3.22
C HIS A 362 -0.03 12.78 -3.35
N LYS A 363 -0.69 13.92 -3.10
CA LYS A 363 -0.02 15.22 -3.08
C LYS A 363 0.96 15.30 -1.90
N PRO A 364 2.25 15.64 -2.13
CA PRO A 364 3.17 16.02 -1.05
C PRO A 364 2.62 17.22 -0.26
N VAL A 365 2.85 17.25 1.06
CA VAL A 365 2.22 18.26 1.94
C VAL A 365 2.64 19.69 1.62
N ASP A 366 3.81 19.84 1.01
CA ASP A 366 4.45 21.11 0.67
C ASP A 366 4.28 21.51 -0.82
N LEU A 367 3.46 20.76 -1.58
CA LEU A 367 3.18 21.05 -2.97
C LEU A 367 1.96 21.97 -3.15
N ASP A 368 2.07 22.96 -4.03
CA ASP A 368 1.01 23.90 -4.41
C ASP A 368 0.01 23.34 -5.43
N MET A 369 0.44 22.36 -6.22
CA MET A 369 -0.36 21.72 -7.26
C MET A 369 -1.14 20.50 -6.73
N PRO A 370 -2.42 20.33 -7.09
CA PRO A 370 -3.21 19.19 -6.65
C PRO A 370 -2.82 17.91 -7.42
N MET A 371 -2.51 16.85 -6.68
CA MET A 371 -2.23 15.51 -7.23
C MET A 371 -3.26 14.51 -6.67
N PRO A 372 -3.74 13.56 -7.49
CA PRO A 372 -4.73 12.60 -7.04
C PRO A 372 -4.17 11.69 -5.95
N TRP A 373 -5.01 11.33 -4.99
CA TRP A 373 -4.80 10.07 -4.28
C TRP A 373 -5.06 8.93 -5.27
N ARG A 374 -3.99 8.27 -5.68
CA ARG A 374 -4.02 7.13 -6.59
C ARG A 374 -3.23 5.96 -6.02
N ILE A 375 -3.65 4.75 -6.34
CA ILE A 375 -2.99 3.51 -5.92
C ILE A 375 -2.68 2.69 -7.16
N ASN A 376 -1.43 2.27 -7.30
CA ASN A 376 -1.02 1.32 -8.33
C ASN A 376 -0.91 -0.07 -7.70
N LEU A 377 -1.74 -1.02 -8.16
CA LEU A 377 -1.63 -2.42 -7.81
C LEU A 377 -0.92 -3.19 -8.94
N LYS A 378 0.35 -3.51 -8.74
CA LYS A 378 1.24 -4.08 -9.76
C LYS A 378 1.42 -5.57 -9.57
N TRP A 379 1.07 -6.37 -10.56
CA TRP A 379 1.20 -7.84 -10.51
C TRP A 379 2.62 -8.28 -10.85
N ARG A 380 3.31 -8.88 -9.88
CA ARG A 380 4.72 -9.31 -9.98
C ARG A 380 4.84 -10.71 -10.56
N VAL A 381 4.27 -10.86 -11.76
CA VAL A 381 4.13 -12.13 -12.50
C VAL A 381 5.29 -12.40 -13.47
N SER A 382 6.27 -11.51 -13.55
CA SER A 382 7.46 -11.65 -14.40
C SER A 382 8.75 -11.26 -13.66
N THR A 383 9.83 -11.99 -13.93
CA THR A 383 11.18 -11.63 -13.50
C THR A 383 11.86 -10.85 -14.61
N LEU A 384 12.38 -9.67 -14.31
CA LEU A 384 13.14 -8.87 -15.26
C LEU A 384 14.45 -9.58 -15.61
N ALA A 385 14.81 -9.60 -16.89
CA ALA A 385 16.03 -10.24 -17.38
C ALA A 385 16.96 -9.22 -18.07
N GLY A 386 18.00 -9.73 -18.73
CA GLY A 386 19.03 -8.89 -19.34
C GLY A 386 18.52 -7.91 -20.41
N PHE A 387 17.42 -8.24 -21.11
CA PHE A 387 16.84 -7.37 -22.12
C PHE A 387 16.29 -6.08 -21.51
N GLU A 388 15.46 -6.21 -20.47
CA GLU A 388 14.86 -5.07 -19.76
C GLU A 388 15.95 -4.26 -19.04
N GLY A 389 16.95 -4.94 -18.48
CA GLY A 389 18.09 -4.31 -17.81
C GLY A 389 18.88 -3.37 -18.72
N GLY A 390 19.21 -3.83 -19.93
CA GLY A 390 20.05 -3.10 -20.90
C GLY A 390 19.31 -2.07 -21.75
N THR A 391 18.05 -2.31 -22.09
CA THR A 391 17.28 -1.41 -22.98
C THR A 391 16.35 -0.45 -22.25
N LYS A 392 15.97 -0.78 -21.01
CA LYS A 392 14.86 -0.13 -20.27
C LYS A 392 13.50 -0.20 -20.99
N VAL A 393 13.37 -1.09 -21.98
CA VAL A 393 12.11 -1.52 -22.55
C VAL A 393 11.68 -2.78 -21.79
N TYR A 394 10.50 -2.74 -21.19
CA TYR A 394 9.97 -3.83 -20.39
C TYR A 394 9.09 -4.76 -21.22
N VAL A 395 9.05 -6.05 -20.89
CA VAL A 395 8.19 -7.02 -21.59
C VAL A 395 7.18 -7.62 -20.62
N ASN A 396 5.89 -7.42 -20.91
CA ASN A 396 4.79 -8.01 -20.14
C ASN A 396 4.18 -9.19 -20.89
N THR A 397 3.72 -10.18 -20.12
CA THR A 397 3.00 -11.35 -20.65
C THR A 397 1.50 -11.12 -20.77
N ILE A 398 0.98 -10.09 -20.11
CA ILE A 398 -0.44 -9.70 -20.12
C ILE A 398 -0.55 -8.30 -20.73
N SER A 399 -1.45 -8.12 -21.69
CA SER A 399 -1.76 -6.78 -22.21
C SER A 399 -2.68 -6.02 -21.24
N PRO A 400 -2.79 -4.68 -21.34
CA PRO A 400 -3.77 -3.93 -20.56
C PRO A 400 -5.22 -4.40 -20.80
N PHE A 401 -5.53 -4.84 -22.02
CA PHE A 401 -6.85 -5.40 -22.37
C PHE A 401 -7.10 -6.73 -21.68
N ASP A 402 -6.15 -7.67 -21.76
CA ASP A 402 -6.28 -8.99 -21.13
C ASP A 402 -6.34 -8.86 -19.59
N LEU A 403 -5.58 -7.93 -19.02
CA LEU A 403 -5.62 -7.62 -17.59
C LEU A 403 -7.00 -7.11 -17.19
N ARG A 404 -7.53 -6.13 -17.94
CA ARG A 404 -8.86 -5.58 -17.71
C ARG A 404 -9.92 -6.67 -17.78
N ASP A 405 -9.95 -7.46 -18.85
CA ASP A 405 -10.99 -8.47 -19.08
C ASP A 405 -10.95 -9.58 -18.02
N ARG A 406 -9.75 -9.98 -17.58
CA ARG A 406 -9.56 -10.91 -16.46
C ARG A 406 -10.15 -10.35 -15.17
N VAL A 407 -9.82 -9.10 -14.82
CA VAL A 407 -10.29 -8.48 -13.58
C VAL A 407 -11.80 -8.24 -13.62
N VAL A 408 -12.33 -7.75 -14.74
CA VAL A 408 -13.78 -7.57 -14.95
C VAL A 408 -14.53 -8.87 -14.76
N SER A 409 -14.07 -9.96 -15.40
CA SER A 409 -14.71 -11.28 -15.27
C SER A 409 -14.70 -11.79 -13.84
N SER A 410 -13.59 -11.57 -13.12
CA SER A 410 -13.46 -11.95 -11.71
C SER A 410 -14.38 -11.11 -10.82
N MET A 411 -14.45 -9.79 -11.03
CA MET A 411 -15.29 -8.89 -10.25
C MET A 411 -16.79 -9.20 -10.41
N TYR A 412 -17.27 -9.52 -11.62
CA TYR A 412 -18.67 -9.93 -11.80
C TYR A 412 -19.00 -11.16 -10.95
N LYS A 413 -18.17 -12.20 -11.02
CA LYS A 413 -18.33 -13.41 -10.20
C LYS A 413 -18.33 -13.08 -8.70
N LEU A 414 -17.36 -12.29 -8.24
CA LEU A 414 -17.23 -11.92 -6.83
C LEU A 414 -18.42 -11.09 -6.35
N ARG A 415 -18.98 -10.21 -7.19
CA ARG A 415 -20.16 -9.42 -6.85
C ARG A 415 -21.40 -10.31 -6.74
N ASP A 416 -21.58 -11.25 -7.66
CA ASP A 416 -22.67 -12.23 -7.62
C ASP A 416 -22.60 -13.13 -6.37
N GLU A 417 -21.39 -13.43 -5.90
CA GLU A 417 -21.12 -14.17 -4.66
C GLU A 417 -21.24 -13.30 -3.38
N GLY A 418 -21.51 -12.00 -3.52
CA GLY A 418 -21.59 -11.06 -2.39
C GLY A 418 -20.24 -10.83 -1.68
N LYS A 419 -19.13 -11.06 -2.38
CA LYS A 419 -17.77 -10.92 -1.82
C LYS A 419 -17.19 -9.53 -1.95
N ILE A 420 -17.68 -8.72 -2.90
CA ILE A 420 -17.29 -7.32 -3.08
C ILE A 420 -18.53 -6.42 -3.01
N GLU A 421 -18.33 -5.12 -2.81
CA GLU A 421 -19.43 -4.17 -2.66
C GLU A 421 -20.36 -4.18 -3.89
N SER A 422 -21.66 -4.29 -3.62
CA SER A 422 -22.72 -4.49 -4.61
C SER A 422 -22.95 -3.26 -5.51
N SER A 423 -22.65 -2.07 -4.99
CA SER A 423 -22.84 -0.81 -5.71
C SER A 423 -21.72 -0.49 -6.72
N ILE A 424 -20.66 -1.30 -6.76
CA ILE A 424 -19.58 -1.13 -7.73
C ILE A 424 -20.12 -1.37 -9.14
N ARG A 425 -19.99 -0.37 -10.02
CA ARG A 425 -20.31 -0.47 -11.43
C ARG A 425 -19.11 -1.09 -12.15
N ILE A 426 -19.35 -2.17 -12.90
CA ILE A 426 -18.30 -2.94 -13.57
C ILE A 426 -18.40 -2.78 -15.09
N ALA A 427 -17.26 -2.56 -15.74
CA ALA A 427 -17.10 -2.46 -17.19
C ALA A 427 -18.14 -1.56 -17.89
N THR A 428 -19.12 -2.14 -18.58
CA THR A 428 -20.14 -1.41 -19.35
C THR A 428 -21.16 -0.69 -18.48
N GLU A 429 -21.20 -0.98 -17.18
CA GLU A 429 -22.04 -0.27 -16.21
C GLU A 429 -21.42 1.07 -15.79
N CYS A 430 -20.13 1.28 -16.05
CA CYS A 430 -19.44 2.53 -15.74
C CYS A 430 -19.98 3.67 -16.62
N SER A 431 -20.08 4.86 -16.04
CA SER A 431 -20.65 6.07 -16.67
C SER A 431 -19.89 6.57 -17.91
N ALA A 432 -18.62 6.18 -18.07
CA ALA A 432 -17.70 6.70 -19.09
C ALA A 432 -17.60 8.24 -19.12
N ALA A 433 -17.91 8.91 -18.01
CA ALA A 433 -17.81 10.36 -17.91
C ALA A 433 -16.35 10.81 -18.04
N THR A 434 -16.13 11.93 -18.74
CA THR A 434 -14.83 12.56 -18.84
C THR A 434 -14.60 13.48 -17.65
N ASN A 435 -13.32 13.69 -17.30
CA ASN A 435 -12.91 14.60 -16.23
C ASN A 435 -13.51 14.27 -14.85
N VAL A 436 -13.64 12.98 -14.53
CA VAL A 436 -14.19 12.51 -13.25
C VAL A 436 -13.25 12.76 -12.07
N LEU A 437 -11.96 13.02 -12.31
CA LEU A 437 -11.03 13.40 -11.24
C LEU A 437 -11.14 14.90 -10.97
N ARG A 438 -11.62 15.25 -9.78
CA ARG A 438 -11.99 16.62 -9.40
C ARG A 438 -10.83 17.47 -8.86
N TYR A 439 -9.58 17.05 -9.08
CA TYR A 439 -8.41 17.76 -8.54
C TYR A 439 -8.10 19.08 -9.23
N ASN A 440 -8.41 19.22 -10.53
CA ASN A 440 -8.17 20.47 -11.25
C ASN A 440 -9.24 21.52 -10.85
N PRO A 441 -8.87 22.61 -10.16
CA PRO A 441 -9.84 23.59 -9.68
C PRO A 441 -10.63 24.27 -10.81
N MET A 442 -10.04 24.34 -12.00
CA MET A 442 -10.67 24.96 -13.17
C MET A 442 -11.86 24.16 -13.72
N LEU A 443 -11.99 22.88 -13.38
CA LEU A 443 -13.13 22.05 -13.79
C LEU A 443 -14.41 22.40 -13.02
N HIS A 444 -14.29 23.00 -11.84
CA HIS A 444 -15.41 23.36 -10.96
C HIS A 444 -15.98 24.75 -11.23
N LEU A 445 -15.30 25.57 -12.02
CA LEU A 445 -15.75 26.92 -12.37
C LEU A 445 -16.88 26.92 -13.42
N THR A 446 -17.23 25.76 -13.97
CA THR A 446 -18.18 25.59 -15.09
C THR A 446 -19.41 24.76 -14.75
N GLN A 447 -19.66 24.45 -13.47
CA GLN A 447 -20.90 23.81 -13.01
C GLN A 447 -21.82 24.79 -12.29
#